data_AF-M2QMS2-F1
#
_entry.id   AF-M2QMS2-F1
#
_cell.length_a   1.000
_cell.length_b   1.000
_cell.length_c   1.000
_cell.angle_alpha   90.00
_cell.angle_beta   90.00
_cell.angle_gamma   90.00
#
_symmetry.space_group_name_H-M   'P 1'
#
loop_
_entity.id
_entity.type
_entity.pdbx_description
1 polymer ?
#
loop_
_entity_poly.entity_id
_entity_poly.type
_entity_poly.pdbx_seq_one_letter_code
_entity_poly.pdbx_strand_id
1 'polypeptide(L)'
;TPTVLVDKHDVIFAVLAGRPINDASWDSVCDSAADAMHLAHKKASFTEKYKTNRRGDFDSLSIGVSFGGGQEVPSFLSHSDKNQRALSSLLENSNICRIARFGSAAVAFFAPKLFVYYRDVLGQLFKTCTELGWNFSNSVFPCATFNFGPCVVTRYHVDSGNLPSGWCSIWCGGNFDHMRGGHMVLADAGVAIQFPPGSTMLIPSGSLLHGNAAVDDKETRIFFTQYAAGGLFRYVEYGFR
;
A
#
# COMPACT_ATOMS: atom_id res chain seq x y z
N THR A 1 -20.72 -2.72 -1.24
CA THR A 1 -20.71 -1.52 -2.11
C THR A 1 -19.61 -0.60 -1.64
N PRO A 2 -18.83 0.03 -2.52
CA PRO A 2 -17.84 1.00 -2.10
C PRO A 2 -18.48 2.17 -1.36
N THR A 3 -17.78 2.71 -0.35
CA THR A 3 -18.24 3.83 0.46
C THR A 3 -17.17 4.93 0.43
N VAL A 4 -17.58 6.19 0.27
CA VAL A 4 -16.67 7.34 0.30
C VAL A 4 -16.78 8.07 1.63
N LEU A 5 -15.67 8.62 2.11
CA LEU A 5 -15.63 9.56 3.21
C LEU A 5 -15.36 10.95 2.66
N VAL A 6 -16.20 11.91 3.05
CA VAL A 6 -16.15 13.29 2.58
C VAL A 6 -15.91 14.25 3.74
N ASP A 7 -15.28 15.38 3.44
CA ASP A 7 -15.16 16.49 4.39
C ASP A 7 -16.44 17.34 4.41
N LYS A 8 -16.42 18.45 5.16
CA LYS A 8 -17.56 19.39 5.27
C LYS A 8 -17.91 20.13 3.98
N HIS A 9 -17.11 19.96 2.93
CA HIS A 9 -17.29 20.56 1.61
C HIS A 9 -17.62 19.51 0.53
N ASP A 10 -18.03 18.31 0.95
CA ASP A 10 -18.33 17.17 0.08
C ASP A 10 -17.13 16.71 -0.78
N VAL A 11 -15.90 17.03 -0.35
CA VAL A 11 -14.68 16.56 -1.01
C VAL A 11 -14.33 15.18 -0.49
N ILE A 12 -14.25 14.20 -1.39
CA ILE A 12 -13.80 12.85 -1.05
C ILE A 12 -12.34 12.93 -0.59
N PHE A 13 -12.08 12.52 0.65
CA PHE A 13 -10.72 12.41 1.18
C PHE A 13 -10.27 10.96 1.37
N ALA A 14 -11.18 10.00 1.51
CA ALA A 14 -10.85 8.58 1.62
C ALA A 14 -11.95 7.70 1.03
N VAL A 15 -11.59 6.48 0.63
CA VAL A 15 -12.52 5.54 -0.01
C VAL A 15 -12.37 4.14 0.55
N LEU A 16 -13.47 3.58 1.02
CA LEU A 16 -13.62 2.16 1.31
C LEU A 16 -13.97 1.46 -0.01
N ALA A 17 -12.95 1.21 -0.84
CA ALA A 17 -13.14 0.64 -2.18
C ALA A 17 -13.73 -0.78 -2.13
N GLY A 18 -13.54 -1.48 -1.00
CA GLY A 18 -14.16 -2.76 -0.75
C GLY A 18 -13.53 -3.85 -1.60
N ARG A 19 -14.37 -4.64 -2.27
CA ARG A 19 -13.99 -5.79 -3.09
C ARG A 19 -14.59 -5.61 -4.49
N PRO A 20 -14.01 -6.23 -5.54
CA PRO A 20 -14.67 -6.29 -6.84
C PRO A 20 -16.08 -6.88 -6.74
N ILE A 21 -17.05 -6.22 -7.35
CA ILE A 21 -18.46 -6.64 -7.33
C ILE A 21 -18.64 -7.78 -8.34
N ASN A 22 -19.45 -8.79 -7.99
CA ASN A 22 -19.77 -9.95 -8.84
C ASN A 22 -18.55 -10.78 -9.28
N ASP A 23 -17.49 -10.78 -8.48
CA ASP A 23 -16.29 -11.57 -8.73
C ASP A 23 -16.21 -12.75 -7.76
N ALA A 24 -16.81 -13.88 -8.17
CA ALA A 24 -16.83 -15.10 -7.37
C ALA A 24 -15.43 -15.68 -7.10
N SER A 25 -14.42 -15.27 -7.86
CA SER A 25 -13.04 -15.74 -7.67
C SER A 25 -12.28 -14.94 -6.61
N TRP A 26 -12.82 -13.81 -6.12
CA TRP A 26 -12.06 -12.88 -5.29
C TRP A 26 -11.59 -13.46 -3.96
N ASP A 27 -12.39 -14.32 -3.32
CA ASP A 27 -11.95 -15.00 -2.08
C ASP A 27 -10.71 -15.86 -2.35
N SER A 28 -10.74 -16.68 -3.41
CA SER A 28 -9.58 -17.51 -3.79
C SER A 28 -8.33 -16.70 -4.15
N VAL A 29 -8.51 -15.50 -4.72
CA VAL A 29 -7.42 -14.55 -5.00
C VAL A 29 -6.82 -14.06 -3.69
N CYS A 30 -7.65 -13.69 -2.72
CA CYS A 30 -7.22 -13.19 -1.43
C CYS A 30 -6.48 -14.25 -0.62
N ASP A 31 -7.00 -15.48 -0.58
CA ASP A 31 -6.36 -16.62 0.09
C ASP A 31 -5.00 -16.93 -0.55
N SER A 32 -4.96 -17.01 -1.88
CA SER A 32 -3.72 -17.29 -2.62
C SER A 32 -2.68 -16.17 -2.47
N ALA A 33 -3.12 -14.91 -2.37
CA ALA A 33 -2.24 -13.77 -2.10
C ALA A 33 -1.68 -13.82 -0.68
N ALA A 34 -2.50 -14.19 0.31
CA ALA A 34 -2.06 -14.36 1.69
C ALA A 34 -1.05 -15.51 1.82
N ASP A 35 -1.29 -16.64 1.17
CA ASP A 35 -0.34 -17.77 1.12
C ASP A 35 0.98 -17.37 0.46
N ALA A 36 0.93 -16.60 -0.63
CA ALA A 36 2.14 -16.09 -1.30
C ALA A 36 2.94 -15.17 -0.37
N MET A 37 2.29 -14.26 0.36
CA MET A 37 2.92 -13.40 1.35
C MET A 37 3.52 -14.21 2.51
N HIS A 38 2.84 -15.24 2.99
CA HIS A 38 3.37 -16.15 4.03
C HIS A 38 4.61 -16.91 3.56
N LEU A 39 4.58 -17.42 2.32
CA LEU A 39 5.73 -18.11 1.74
C LEU A 39 6.92 -17.15 1.55
N ALA A 40 6.67 -15.92 1.10
CA ALA A 40 7.70 -14.90 0.98
C ALA A 40 8.26 -14.50 2.35
N HIS A 41 7.42 -14.39 3.37
CA HIS A 41 7.82 -14.12 4.76
C HIS A 41 8.81 -15.17 5.27
N LYS A 42 8.52 -16.46 5.07
CA LYS A 42 9.44 -17.56 5.43
C LYS A 42 10.77 -17.54 4.66
N LYS A 43 10.74 -17.06 3.41
CA LYS A 43 11.92 -17.02 2.51
C LYS A 43 12.74 -15.76 2.65
N ALA A 44 12.21 -14.71 3.25
CA ALA A 44 12.92 -13.46 3.49
C ALA A 44 13.76 -13.53 4.79
N SER A 45 14.53 -12.48 5.03
CA SER A 45 15.30 -12.25 6.25
C SER A 45 14.92 -10.91 6.85
N PHE A 46 14.61 -10.93 8.14
CA PHE A 46 14.26 -9.76 8.94
C PHE A 46 15.29 -9.65 10.06
N THR A 47 16.08 -8.59 10.04
CA THR A 47 16.98 -8.25 11.15
C THR A 47 16.18 -7.58 12.28
N GLU A 48 16.76 -7.48 13.49
CA GLU A 48 16.12 -6.82 14.64
C GLU A 48 15.63 -5.39 14.34
N LYS A 49 16.30 -4.70 13.40
CA LYS A 49 15.91 -3.36 12.92
C LYS A 49 14.52 -3.33 12.26
N TYR A 50 14.01 -4.47 11.79
CA TYR A 50 12.67 -4.57 11.20
C TYR A 50 11.58 -4.88 12.25
N LYS A 51 11.96 -5.36 13.44
CA LYS A 51 11.03 -5.80 14.48
C LYS A 51 10.47 -4.67 15.34
N THR A 52 11.14 -3.52 15.40
CA THR A 52 10.67 -2.32 16.08
C THR A 52 10.72 -1.14 15.11
N ASN A 53 9.60 -0.85 14.46
CA ASN A 53 9.52 0.26 13.53
C ASN A 53 8.55 1.34 14.04
N ARG A 54 8.66 2.55 13.49
CA ARG A 54 7.81 3.70 13.85
C ARG A 54 6.32 3.37 13.79
N ARG A 55 5.93 2.49 12.86
CA ARG A 55 4.53 2.13 12.59
C ARG A 55 4.04 1.00 13.47
N GLY A 56 4.89 0.14 14.01
CA GLY A 56 4.51 -0.98 14.86
C GLY A 56 5.56 -2.08 14.91
N ASP A 57 5.23 -3.18 15.57
CA ASP A 57 6.14 -4.29 15.80
C ASP A 57 5.73 -5.47 14.90
N PHE A 58 6.10 -5.39 13.62
CA PHE A 58 5.84 -6.42 12.62
C PHE A 58 6.85 -6.33 11.47
N ASP A 59 7.05 -7.47 10.82
CA ASP A 59 7.94 -7.59 9.68
C ASP A 59 7.35 -6.91 8.44
N SER A 60 8.14 -6.09 7.75
CA SER A 60 7.72 -5.47 6.49
C SER A 60 8.89 -5.34 5.51
N LEU A 61 8.57 -5.48 4.23
CA LEU A 61 9.50 -5.19 3.14
C LEU A 61 8.79 -4.31 2.11
N SER A 62 9.48 -3.27 1.67
CA SER A 62 9.02 -2.37 0.61
C SER A 62 9.80 -2.63 -0.66
N ILE A 63 9.20 -2.44 -1.84
CA ILE A 63 9.87 -2.58 -3.13
C ILE A 63 9.39 -1.50 -4.11
N GLY A 64 10.28 -1.10 -4.99
CA GLY A 64 10.01 -0.18 -6.08
C GLY A 64 10.81 1.10 -6.00
N VAL A 65 10.36 2.09 -6.76
CA VAL A 65 11.05 3.38 -6.90
C VAL A 65 10.57 4.33 -5.82
N SER A 66 11.52 4.93 -5.11
CA SER A 66 11.28 5.91 -4.06
C SER A 66 12.30 7.04 -4.13
N PHE A 67 11.98 8.16 -3.50
CA PHE A 67 12.92 9.27 -3.37
C PHE A 67 12.70 10.03 -2.06
N GLY A 68 13.73 10.03 -1.21
CA GLY A 68 13.75 10.66 0.11
C GLY A 68 14.85 10.07 0.98
N GLY A 69 14.82 10.34 2.29
CA GLY A 69 15.71 9.68 3.25
C GLY A 69 17.21 9.91 3.04
N GLY A 70 17.59 11.01 2.37
CA GLY A 70 18.98 11.35 2.05
C GLY A 70 19.46 10.87 0.67
N GLN A 71 18.61 10.22 -0.13
CA GLN A 71 18.91 9.96 -1.54
C GLN A 71 19.11 11.29 -2.29
N GLU A 72 20.09 11.33 -3.21
CA GLU A 72 20.33 12.49 -4.09
C GLU A 72 19.46 12.44 -5.36
N VAL A 73 19.11 11.23 -5.82
CA VAL A 73 18.26 10.99 -6.99
C VAL A 73 17.24 9.87 -6.71
N PRO A 74 16.11 9.82 -7.42
CA PRO A 74 15.21 8.67 -7.38
C PRO A 74 15.92 7.36 -7.68
N SER A 75 15.63 6.31 -6.91
CA SER A 75 16.20 4.99 -7.15
C SER A 75 15.26 3.88 -6.69
N PHE A 76 15.54 2.65 -7.12
CA PHE A 76 14.95 1.48 -6.49
C PHE A 76 15.38 1.36 -5.03
N LEU A 77 14.46 0.87 -4.20
CA LEU A 77 14.79 0.41 -2.86
C LEU A 77 15.73 -0.82 -2.97
N SER A 78 16.79 -0.80 -2.18
CA SER A 78 17.83 -1.84 -2.22
C SER A 78 17.59 -2.90 -1.14
N HIS A 79 17.84 -4.16 -1.50
CA HIS A 79 17.66 -5.33 -0.66
C HIS A 79 18.83 -6.30 -0.80
N SER A 80 19.00 -7.17 0.20
CA SER A 80 19.84 -8.35 0.03
C SER A 80 19.25 -9.27 -1.06
N ASP A 81 20.08 -10.07 -1.72
CA ASP A 81 19.65 -11.01 -2.76
C ASP A 81 18.52 -11.94 -2.30
N LYS A 82 18.55 -12.32 -1.01
CA LYS A 82 17.50 -13.15 -0.41
C LYS A 82 16.15 -12.42 -0.37
N ASN A 83 16.13 -11.18 0.11
CA ASN A 83 14.90 -10.38 0.18
C ASN A 83 14.42 -9.96 -1.20
N GLN A 84 15.35 -9.62 -2.11
CA GLN A 84 15.02 -9.30 -3.49
C GLN A 84 14.31 -10.46 -4.18
N ARG A 85 14.80 -11.70 -4.04
CA ARG A 85 14.12 -12.89 -4.59
C ARG A 85 12.72 -13.11 -4.03
N ALA A 86 12.53 -12.91 -2.72
CA ALA A 86 11.23 -13.05 -2.08
C ALA A 86 10.24 -11.98 -2.57
N LEU A 87 10.70 -10.74 -2.77
CA LEU A 87 9.90 -9.65 -3.29
C LEU A 87 9.57 -9.83 -4.77
N SER A 88 10.54 -10.24 -5.60
CA SER A 88 10.32 -10.56 -7.01
C SER A 88 9.24 -11.64 -7.18
N SER A 89 9.23 -12.69 -6.34
CA SER A 89 8.16 -13.70 -6.43
C SER A 89 6.77 -13.16 -6.07
N LEU A 90 6.68 -12.11 -5.25
CA LEU A 90 5.42 -11.42 -4.98
C LEU A 90 5.00 -10.50 -6.15
N LEU A 91 5.96 -9.82 -6.78
CA LEU A 91 5.70 -8.98 -7.95
C LEU A 91 5.20 -9.80 -9.16
N GLU A 92 5.70 -11.03 -9.33
CA GLU A 92 5.29 -11.95 -10.40
C GLU A 92 4.00 -12.72 -10.08
N ASN A 93 3.53 -12.68 -8.83
CA ASN A 93 2.34 -13.41 -8.42
C ASN A 93 1.08 -12.76 -9.02
N SER A 94 0.30 -13.55 -9.78
CA SER A 94 -0.89 -13.06 -10.48
C SER A 94 -1.99 -12.54 -9.55
N ASN A 95 -2.13 -13.11 -8.34
CA ASN A 95 -3.13 -12.67 -7.36
C ASN A 95 -2.74 -11.33 -6.73
N ILE A 96 -1.45 -11.16 -6.38
CA ILE A 96 -0.92 -9.86 -5.92
C ILE A 96 -1.06 -8.81 -7.02
N CYS A 97 -0.71 -9.14 -8.27
CA CYS A 97 -0.91 -8.25 -9.41
C CYS A 97 -2.38 -7.85 -9.57
N ARG A 98 -3.33 -8.77 -9.36
CA ARG A 98 -4.76 -8.49 -9.47
C ARG A 98 -5.22 -7.51 -8.39
N ILE A 99 -4.77 -7.70 -7.15
CA ILE A 99 -5.01 -6.77 -6.03
C ILE A 99 -4.40 -5.40 -6.33
N ALA A 100 -3.15 -5.38 -6.82
CA ALA A 100 -2.45 -4.16 -7.18
C ALA A 100 -3.23 -3.33 -8.22
N ARG A 101 -3.70 -4.00 -9.28
CA ARG A 101 -4.52 -3.41 -10.34
C ARG A 101 -5.87 -2.92 -9.84
N PHE A 102 -6.53 -3.65 -8.95
CA PHE A 102 -7.79 -3.20 -8.35
C PHE A 102 -7.62 -1.89 -7.59
N GLY A 103 -6.58 -1.77 -6.77
CA GLY A 103 -6.25 -0.53 -6.07
C GLY A 103 -6.01 0.64 -7.03
N SER A 104 -5.23 0.42 -8.09
CA SER A 104 -4.97 1.41 -9.14
C SER A 104 -6.25 1.84 -9.88
N ALA A 105 -7.10 0.88 -10.26
CA ALA A 105 -8.38 1.15 -10.90
C ALA A 105 -9.34 1.91 -9.99
N ALA A 106 -9.34 1.62 -8.69
CA ALA A 106 -10.13 2.36 -7.71
C ALA A 106 -9.69 3.83 -7.63
N VAL A 107 -8.37 4.12 -7.66
CA VAL A 107 -7.89 5.52 -7.76
C VAL A 107 -8.33 6.17 -9.07
N ALA A 108 -8.24 5.47 -10.19
CA ALA A 108 -8.69 5.98 -11.48
C ALA A 108 -10.18 6.35 -11.48
N PHE A 109 -11.01 5.57 -10.78
CA PHE A 109 -12.45 5.80 -10.69
C PHE A 109 -12.81 6.94 -9.71
N PHE A 110 -12.30 6.89 -8.48
CA PHE A 110 -12.69 7.83 -7.42
C PHE A 110 -11.90 9.14 -7.42
N ALA A 111 -10.68 9.14 -7.97
CA ALA A 111 -9.81 10.32 -8.04
C ALA A 111 -9.11 10.42 -9.41
N PRO A 112 -9.85 10.54 -10.53
CA PRO A 112 -9.28 10.48 -11.88
C PRO A 112 -8.21 11.54 -12.15
N LYS A 113 -8.35 12.75 -11.58
CA LYS A 113 -7.33 13.80 -11.70
C LYS A 113 -6.02 13.41 -11.02
N LEU A 114 -6.11 12.78 -9.84
CA LEU A 114 -4.93 12.28 -9.12
C LEU A 114 -4.27 11.13 -9.87
N PHE A 115 -5.06 10.21 -10.41
CA PHE A 115 -4.57 9.11 -11.25
C PHE A 115 -3.79 9.64 -12.47
N VAL A 116 -4.37 10.60 -13.20
CA VAL A 116 -3.72 11.24 -14.36
C VAL A 116 -2.42 11.94 -13.93
N TYR A 117 -2.45 12.67 -12.81
CA TYR A 117 -1.26 13.31 -12.27
C TYR A 117 -0.14 12.30 -11.96
N TYR A 118 -0.45 11.18 -11.29
CA TYR A 118 0.54 10.12 -11.05
C TYR A 118 1.08 9.54 -12.35
N ARG A 119 0.18 9.15 -13.27
CA ARG A 119 0.54 8.56 -14.56
C ARG A 119 1.47 9.46 -15.35
N ASP A 120 1.16 10.75 -15.42
CA ASP A 120 1.88 11.68 -16.28
C ASP A 120 3.24 12.06 -15.68
N VAL A 121 3.29 12.39 -14.38
CA VAL A 121 4.54 12.76 -13.70
C VAL A 121 5.49 11.58 -13.59
N LEU A 122 5.01 10.43 -13.11
CA LEU A 122 5.86 9.22 -13.00
C LEU A 122 6.16 8.62 -14.38
N GLY A 123 5.26 8.79 -15.34
CA GLY A 123 5.52 8.45 -16.73
C GLY A 123 6.64 9.27 -17.34
N GLN A 124 6.76 10.57 -17.01
CA GLN A 124 7.92 11.38 -17.38
C GLN A 124 9.18 10.90 -16.67
N LEU A 125 9.10 10.59 -15.36
CA LEU A 125 10.22 10.02 -14.60
C LEU A 125 10.81 8.80 -15.30
N PHE A 126 9.99 7.80 -15.61
CA PHE A 126 10.48 6.54 -16.20
C PHE A 126 10.83 6.64 -17.69
N LYS A 127 10.39 7.69 -18.38
CA LYS A 127 10.87 8.00 -19.74
C LYS A 127 12.26 8.64 -19.72
N THR A 128 12.54 9.49 -18.73
CA THR A 128 13.83 10.19 -18.60
C THR A 128 14.89 9.34 -17.90
N CYS A 129 14.52 8.70 -16.79
CA CYS A 129 15.36 7.79 -16.02
C CYS A 129 15.08 6.35 -16.46
N THR A 130 15.64 5.96 -17.60
CA THR A 130 15.34 4.67 -18.28
C THR A 130 15.76 3.42 -17.50
N GLU A 131 16.60 3.58 -16.48
CA GLU A 131 16.99 2.54 -15.54
C GLU A 131 15.92 2.24 -14.48
N LEU A 132 14.93 3.11 -14.33
CA LEU A 132 13.82 2.97 -13.38
C LEU A 132 12.57 2.41 -14.07
N GLY A 133 11.62 1.90 -13.28
CA GLY A 133 10.39 1.36 -13.82
C GLY A 133 9.30 1.07 -12.79
N TRP A 134 8.15 0.62 -13.31
CA TRP A 134 6.99 0.26 -12.51
C TRP A 134 7.16 -1.10 -11.82
N ASN A 135 6.61 -1.22 -10.60
CA ASN A 135 6.53 -2.49 -9.87
C ASN A 135 5.60 -3.51 -10.52
N PHE A 136 4.44 -3.04 -10.98
CA PHE A 136 3.38 -3.88 -11.52
C PHE A 136 2.90 -3.31 -12.85
N SER A 137 2.60 -4.21 -13.78
CA SER A 137 1.84 -3.84 -14.97
C SER A 137 0.44 -3.36 -14.58
N ASN A 138 0.05 -2.20 -15.12
CA ASN A 138 -1.25 -1.55 -14.89
C ASN A 138 -1.50 -1.09 -13.43
N SER A 139 -0.44 -0.80 -12.68
CA SER A 139 -0.53 -0.02 -11.44
C SER A 139 0.07 1.37 -11.62
N VAL A 140 -0.58 2.39 -11.08
CA VAL A 140 -0.10 3.78 -11.10
C VAL A 140 0.87 4.10 -9.95
N PHE A 141 1.15 3.12 -9.09
CA PHE A 141 2.01 3.29 -7.93
C PHE A 141 3.45 2.85 -8.20
N PRO A 142 4.46 3.69 -7.93
CA PRO A 142 5.86 3.36 -8.16
C PRO A 142 6.47 2.50 -7.04
N CYS A 143 5.83 2.43 -5.87
CA CYS A 143 6.32 1.74 -4.70
C CYS A 143 5.21 0.96 -3.98
N ALA A 144 5.60 -0.11 -3.29
CA ALA A 144 4.68 -0.89 -2.47
C ALA A 144 5.37 -1.47 -1.22
N THR A 145 4.59 -1.76 -0.18
CA THR A 145 5.04 -2.45 1.04
C THR A 145 4.17 -3.67 1.29
N PHE A 146 4.82 -4.79 1.58
CA PHE A 146 4.23 -5.98 2.13
C PHE A 146 4.46 -5.98 3.65
N ASN A 147 3.37 -5.86 4.41
CA ASN A 147 3.38 -5.96 5.86
C ASN A 147 2.98 -7.39 6.22
N PHE A 148 3.94 -8.16 6.72
CA PHE A 148 3.80 -9.60 6.95
C PHE A 148 3.20 -9.89 8.32
N GLY A 149 2.50 -11.02 8.40
CA GLY A 149 1.78 -11.46 9.60
C GLY A 149 2.70 -12.02 10.70
N PRO A 150 2.13 -12.67 11.72
CA PRO A 150 0.75 -13.15 11.77
C PRO A 150 -0.29 -12.07 12.04
N CYS A 151 0.02 -11.04 12.83
CA CYS A 151 -0.93 -10.00 13.22
C CYS A 151 -0.32 -8.60 13.04
N VAL A 152 -0.46 -8.03 11.85
CA VAL A 152 0.04 -6.66 11.61
C VAL A 152 -0.83 -5.67 12.39
N VAL A 153 -0.25 -4.94 13.35
CA VAL A 153 -0.89 -3.84 14.07
C VAL A 153 -0.08 -2.57 13.90
N THR A 154 -0.72 -1.47 13.52
CA THR A 154 -0.03 -0.18 13.36
C THR A 154 -0.44 0.83 14.44
N ARG A 155 0.57 1.40 15.11
CA ARG A 155 0.46 2.64 15.91
C ARG A 155 0.00 3.79 15.02
N TYR A 156 -0.52 4.86 15.62
CA TYR A 156 -0.86 6.06 14.87
C TYR A 156 0.38 6.68 14.22
N HIS A 157 0.28 6.93 12.92
CA HIS A 157 1.36 7.54 12.16
C HIS A 157 0.83 8.26 10.91
N VAL A 158 1.70 9.08 10.34
CA VAL A 158 1.57 9.67 9.01
C VAL A 158 2.77 9.21 8.18
N ASP A 159 2.53 8.81 6.94
CA ASP A 159 3.58 8.47 5.99
C ASP A 159 4.13 9.72 5.33
N SER A 160 4.75 10.59 6.12
CA SER A 160 5.21 11.92 5.70
C SER A 160 6.18 11.97 4.51
N GLY A 161 6.71 10.82 4.07
CA GLY A 161 7.50 10.71 2.84
C GLY A 161 6.65 10.57 1.56
N ASN A 162 5.38 10.21 1.68
CA ASN A 162 4.44 10.09 0.58
C ASN A 162 3.97 11.47 0.11
N LEU A 163 3.47 11.55 -1.12
CA LEU A 163 2.85 12.77 -1.62
C LEU A 163 1.69 13.18 -0.69
N PRO A 164 1.67 14.39 -0.09
CA PRO A 164 0.66 14.76 0.90
C PRO A 164 -0.78 14.74 0.38
N SER A 165 -1.00 15.19 -0.85
CA SER A 165 -2.29 15.12 -1.55
C SER A 165 -2.52 13.77 -2.25
N GLY A 166 -1.51 12.90 -2.20
CA GLY A 166 -1.51 11.60 -2.82
C GLY A 166 -2.26 10.57 -2.00
N TRP A 167 -2.90 9.63 -2.67
CA TRP A 167 -3.57 8.50 -2.04
C TRP A 167 -2.67 7.28 -2.07
N CYS A 168 -2.87 6.39 -1.10
CA CYS A 168 -2.26 5.09 -1.01
C CYS A 168 -3.36 4.04 -1.07
N SER A 169 -3.10 2.92 -1.75
CA SER A 169 -3.99 1.77 -1.79
C SER A 169 -3.57 0.76 -0.76
N ILE A 170 -4.41 0.47 0.22
CA ILE A 170 -4.15 -0.51 1.29
C ILE A 170 -5.10 -1.67 1.05
N TRP A 171 -4.58 -2.88 0.84
CA TRP A 171 -5.35 -4.12 0.83
C TRP A 171 -5.15 -4.86 2.15
N CYS A 172 -6.25 -5.33 2.75
CA CYS A 172 -6.25 -6.13 3.96
C CYS A 172 -6.47 -7.60 3.63
N GLY A 173 -5.60 -8.48 4.14
CA GLY A 173 -5.72 -9.94 4.02
C GLY A 173 -5.62 -10.63 5.37
N GLY A 174 -5.80 -11.95 5.36
CA GLY A 174 -5.79 -12.80 6.56
C GLY A 174 -7.18 -13.31 6.93
N ASN A 175 -7.30 -13.90 8.11
CA ASN A 175 -8.53 -14.47 8.64
C ASN A 175 -8.78 -13.93 10.05
N PHE A 176 -9.78 -13.05 10.17
CA PHE A 176 -10.17 -12.41 11.41
C PHE A 176 -11.63 -11.90 11.36
N ASP A 177 -12.25 -11.75 12.52
CA ASP A 177 -13.57 -11.13 12.68
C ASP A 177 -13.44 -9.60 12.69
N HIS A 178 -13.60 -9.02 11.50
CA HIS A 178 -13.57 -7.57 11.26
C HIS A 178 -14.67 -6.76 11.96
N MET A 179 -15.67 -7.41 12.58
CA MET A 179 -16.68 -6.74 13.39
C MET A 179 -16.25 -6.60 14.86
N ARG A 180 -15.33 -7.46 15.32
CA ARG A 180 -14.84 -7.49 16.71
C ARG A 180 -13.51 -6.77 16.87
N GLY A 181 -12.68 -6.74 15.83
CA GLY A 181 -11.36 -6.15 15.88
C GLY A 181 -10.85 -5.74 14.51
N GLY A 182 -9.59 -5.35 14.49
CA GLY A 182 -8.87 -5.08 13.25
C GLY A 182 -9.27 -3.80 12.50
N HIS A 183 -10.11 -2.95 13.09
CA HIS A 183 -10.61 -1.72 12.47
C HIS A 183 -9.47 -0.77 12.05
N MET A 184 -9.63 -0.14 10.88
CA MET A 184 -8.81 1.02 10.49
C MET A 184 -9.29 2.24 11.28
N VAL A 185 -8.37 3.01 11.83
CA VAL A 185 -8.68 4.23 12.58
C VAL A 185 -8.06 5.41 11.88
N LEU A 186 -8.90 6.36 11.45
CA LEU A 186 -8.49 7.63 10.86
C LEU A 186 -8.64 8.69 11.96
N ALA A 187 -7.56 8.94 12.69
CA ALA A 187 -7.58 9.67 13.95
C ALA A 187 -8.01 11.14 13.75
N ASP A 188 -7.50 11.81 12.71
CA ASP A 188 -7.87 13.21 12.42
C ASP A 188 -9.35 13.36 12.03
N ALA A 189 -9.95 12.30 11.48
CA ALA A 189 -11.36 12.28 11.13
C ALA A 189 -12.25 11.76 12.29
N GLY A 190 -11.66 11.30 13.39
CA GLY A 190 -12.40 10.79 14.55
C GLY A 190 -13.22 9.52 14.26
N VAL A 191 -12.84 8.72 13.26
CA VAL A 191 -13.60 7.53 12.84
C VAL A 191 -12.81 6.24 12.98
N ALA A 192 -13.49 5.20 13.43
CA ALA A 192 -13.03 3.82 13.40
C ALA A 192 -13.90 3.04 12.41
N ILE A 193 -13.27 2.32 11.49
CA ILE A 193 -13.89 1.75 10.30
C ILE A 193 -13.59 0.25 10.26
N GLN A 194 -14.64 -0.56 10.14
CA GLN A 194 -14.48 -1.98 9.86
C GLN A 194 -13.73 -2.17 8.54
N PHE A 195 -12.65 -2.93 8.56
CA PHE A 195 -11.82 -3.17 7.38
C PHE A 195 -11.72 -4.68 7.10
N PRO A 196 -12.70 -5.26 6.39
CA PRO A 196 -12.80 -6.71 6.22
C PRO A 196 -11.62 -7.33 5.45
N PRO A 197 -11.24 -8.60 5.73
CA PRO A 197 -10.35 -9.35 4.86
C PRO A 197 -10.80 -9.34 3.40
N GLY A 198 -9.81 -9.25 2.51
CA GLY A 198 -9.97 -9.16 1.07
C GLY A 198 -10.37 -7.80 0.54
N SER A 199 -10.57 -6.79 1.40
CA SER A 199 -10.99 -5.45 0.97
C SER A 199 -9.83 -4.47 0.79
N THR A 200 -10.07 -3.42 0.00
CA THR A 200 -9.12 -2.33 -0.26
C THR A 200 -9.67 -0.99 0.23
N MET A 201 -8.79 -0.16 0.79
CA MET A 201 -9.04 1.22 1.18
C MET A 201 -8.06 2.17 0.47
N LEU A 202 -8.54 3.36 0.11
CA LEU A 202 -7.72 4.46 -0.41
C LEU A 202 -7.68 5.58 0.62
N ILE A 203 -6.49 5.96 1.09
CA ILE A 203 -6.33 7.06 2.05
C ILE A 203 -5.15 7.97 1.69
N PRO A 204 -5.18 9.26 2.06
CA PRO A 204 -4.08 10.18 1.91
C PRO A 204 -3.08 9.98 3.05
N SER A 205 -2.37 8.85 3.03
CA SER A 205 -1.54 8.40 4.16
C SER A 205 -0.40 9.37 4.51
N GLY A 206 0.00 10.23 3.56
CA GLY A 206 1.02 11.27 3.75
C GLY A 206 0.56 12.51 4.52
N SER A 207 -0.76 12.69 4.72
CA SER A 207 -1.33 13.83 5.44
C SER A 207 -2.36 13.46 6.51
N LEU A 208 -2.85 12.22 6.51
CA LEU A 208 -3.87 11.74 7.45
C LEU A 208 -3.25 10.86 8.54
N LEU A 209 -3.43 11.23 9.81
CA LEU A 209 -3.03 10.41 10.96
C LEU A 209 -3.91 9.16 11.04
N HIS A 210 -3.29 7.99 10.90
CA HIS A 210 -4.02 6.72 10.85
C HIS A 210 -3.28 5.59 11.56
N GLY A 211 -4.02 4.56 11.90
CA GLY A 211 -3.52 3.33 12.50
C GLY A 211 -4.59 2.24 12.43
N ASN A 212 -4.42 1.14 13.15
CA ASN A 212 -5.45 0.11 13.22
C ASN A 212 -5.49 -0.57 14.58
N ALA A 213 -6.68 -1.02 14.97
CA ALA A 213 -6.88 -1.83 16.16
C ALA A 213 -6.28 -3.22 15.97
N ALA A 214 -5.94 -3.89 17.07
CA ALA A 214 -5.51 -5.28 17.06
C ALA A 214 -6.64 -6.23 16.62
N VAL A 215 -6.25 -7.41 16.16
CA VAL A 215 -7.11 -8.60 15.98
C VAL A 215 -6.87 -9.55 17.16
N ASP A 216 -7.67 -10.61 17.29
CA ASP A 216 -7.43 -11.63 18.33
C ASP A 216 -6.10 -12.37 18.09
N ASP A 217 -5.45 -12.84 19.16
CA ASP A 217 -4.15 -13.51 19.08
C ASP A 217 -4.17 -14.81 18.27
N LYS A 218 -5.35 -15.42 18.07
CA LYS A 218 -5.55 -16.62 17.24
C LYS A 218 -5.89 -16.31 15.79
N GLU A 219 -6.13 -15.03 15.47
CA GLU A 219 -6.47 -14.56 14.14
C GLU A 219 -5.21 -14.20 13.34
N THR A 220 -5.39 -13.89 12.07
CA THR A 220 -4.29 -13.45 11.20
C THR A 220 -4.66 -12.21 10.42
N ARG A 221 -3.72 -11.28 10.27
CA ARG A 221 -3.89 -10.08 9.45
C ARG A 221 -2.57 -9.67 8.81
N ILE A 222 -2.65 -9.36 7.52
CA ILE A 222 -1.56 -8.83 6.69
C ILE A 222 -2.06 -7.62 5.90
N PHE A 223 -1.13 -6.77 5.45
CA PHE A 223 -1.45 -5.67 4.54
C PHE A 223 -0.51 -5.63 3.35
N PHE A 224 -1.07 -5.36 2.18
CA PHE A 224 -0.32 -4.97 0.98
C PHE A 224 -0.68 -3.53 0.63
N THR A 225 0.31 -2.65 0.67
CA THR A 225 0.11 -1.21 0.48
C THR A 225 0.86 -0.74 -0.76
N GLN A 226 0.22 0.06 -1.61
CA GLN A 226 0.83 0.73 -2.76
C GLN A 226 0.78 2.25 -2.56
N TYR A 227 1.88 2.95 -2.84
CA TYR A 227 2.03 4.37 -2.55
C TYR A 227 3.08 5.02 -3.46
N ALA A 228 3.15 6.36 -3.41
CA ALA A 228 4.13 7.14 -4.15
C ALA A 228 4.81 8.16 -3.23
N ALA A 229 6.15 8.13 -3.20
CA ALA A 229 6.93 9.09 -2.45
C ALA A 229 6.79 10.50 -3.06
N GLY A 230 6.55 11.51 -2.22
CA GLY A 230 6.35 12.90 -2.66
C GLY A 230 7.59 13.47 -3.35
N GLY A 231 8.78 13.00 -2.96
CA GLY A 231 10.05 13.36 -3.59
C GLY A 231 10.06 13.10 -5.10
N LEU A 232 9.45 12.01 -5.57
CA LEU A 232 9.43 11.66 -7.00
C LEU A 232 8.75 12.72 -7.84
N PHE A 233 7.63 13.26 -7.34
CA PHE A 233 6.90 14.32 -8.02
C PHE A 233 7.70 15.60 -8.06
N ARG A 234 8.23 16.01 -6.90
CA ARG A 234 9.06 17.20 -6.78
C ARG A 234 10.29 17.16 -7.70
N TYR A 235 10.94 16.01 -7.82
CA TYR A 235 12.09 15.83 -8.69
C TYR A 235 11.75 16.10 -10.16
N VAL A 236 10.65 15.53 -10.65
CA VAL A 236 10.19 15.76 -12.04
C VAL A 236 9.77 17.21 -12.24
N GLU A 237 9.00 17.78 -11.31
CA GLU A 237 8.52 19.17 -11.39
C GLU A 237 9.66 20.20 -11.36
N TYR A 238 10.76 19.91 -10.69
CA TYR A 238 11.98 20.72 -10.74
C TYR A 238 12.91 20.42 -11.92
N GLY A 239 12.43 19.69 -12.93
CA GLY A 239 13.19 19.39 -14.13
C GLY A 239 14.30 18.38 -13.88
N PHE A 240 14.00 17.34 -13.10
CA PHE A 240 14.89 16.23 -12.76
C PHE A 240 16.07 16.68 -11.88
N ARG A 241 15.78 17.43 -10.81
CA ARG A 241 16.74 17.98 -9.85
C ARG A 241 16.22 17.93 -8.41
#